data_AF-D8QIZ7-F1
#
_entry.id   AF-D8QIZ7-F1
#
_cell.length_a   1.000
_cell.length_b   1.000
_cell.length_c   1.000
_cell.angle_alpha   90.00
_cell.angle_beta   90.00
_cell.angle_gamma   90.00
#
_symmetry.space_group_name_H-M   'P 1'
#
loop_
_entity.id
_entity.type
_entity.pdbx_description
1 polymer ?
#
loop_
_entity_poly.entity_id
_entity_poly.type
_entity_poly.pdbx_seq_one_letter_code
_entity_poly.pdbx_strand_id
1 'polypeptide(L)'
;QDVYSATSPLPSSSRFQLYNTAKHHVTKGRYITSNDARGYIPVFEYPLNGQWIMMDIDDGYVLWTGIWKGLASADIVKMVDSHPELASVIRRVRGGYLKIQGTWMPYEVALRLARRVAWPIREDLVPLFG
;
A
#
# COMPACT_ATOMS: atom_id res chain seq x y z
N GLN A 1 -19.56 -43.24 14.75
CA GLN A 1 -20.24 -41.94 14.59
C GLN A 1 -19.13 -40.94 14.71
N ASP A 2 -18.44 -40.68 13.60
CA ASP A 2 -17.15 -39.99 13.59
C ASP A 2 -17.28 -38.79 12.67
N VAL A 3 -17.49 -37.64 13.30
CA VAL A 3 -17.61 -36.34 12.65
C VAL A 3 -16.29 -35.63 12.89
N TYR A 4 -15.42 -35.59 11.87
CA TYR A 4 -14.42 -34.54 11.77
C TYR A 4 -14.45 -33.95 10.37
N SER A 5 -15.02 -32.74 10.37
CA SER A 5 -15.27 -31.85 9.26
C SER A 5 -14.04 -31.64 8.38
N ALA A 6 -14.30 -31.62 7.08
CA ALA A 6 -13.41 -31.08 6.08
C ALA A 6 -13.08 -29.60 6.41
N THR A 7 -11.83 -29.31 6.68
CA THR A 7 -11.28 -27.96 6.48
C THR A 7 -10.69 -27.92 5.09
N SER A 8 -11.51 -27.56 4.09
CA SER A 8 -10.96 -27.08 2.83
C SER A 8 -10.07 -25.87 3.14
N PRO A 9 -8.81 -25.79 2.67
CA PRO A 9 -8.10 -24.54 2.69
C PRO A 9 -8.91 -23.55 1.88
N LEU A 10 -9.35 -22.46 2.53
CA LEU A 10 -9.96 -21.33 1.84
C LEU A 10 -9.04 -20.95 0.68
N PRO A 11 -9.56 -20.74 -0.55
CA PRO A 11 -8.72 -20.21 -1.61
C PRO A 11 -8.14 -18.90 -1.10
N SER A 12 -6.80 -18.79 -1.08
CA SER A 12 -6.12 -17.52 -0.87
C SER A 12 -6.38 -16.63 -2.10
N SER A 13 -7.61 -16.17 -2.25
CA SER A 13 -7.95 -15.14 -3.21
C SER A 13 -7.20 -13.90 -2.76
N SER A 14 -6.18 -13.51 -3.52
CA SER A 14 -5.46 -12.26 -3.33
C SER A 14 -6.48 -11.13 -3.15
N ARG A 15 -6.73 -10.71 -1.90
CA ARG A 15 -7.77 -9.70 -1.59
C ARG A 15 -7.48 -8.35 -2.25
N PHE A 16 -6.23 -8.12 -2.62
CA PHE A 16 -5.75 -6.89 -3.23
C PHE A 16 -5.62 -7.10 -4.74
N GLN A 17 -6.73 -6.93 -5.43
CA GLN A 17 -6.79 -7.01 -6.88
C GLN A 17 -6.40 -5.66 -7.48
N LEU A 18 -5.47 -5.68 -8.43
CA LEU A 18 -5.15 -4.50 -9.23
C LEU A 18 -6.22 -4.25 -10.28
N TYR A 19 -6.48 -2.98 -10.57
CA TYR A 19 -7.37 -2.58 -11.64
C TYR A 19 -6.55 -2.18 -12.86
N ASN A 20 -6.84 -2.81 -14.00
CA ASN A 20 -6.11 -2.52 -15.23
C ASN A 20 -6.48 -1.13 -15.75
N THR A 21 -5.48 -0.31 -16.06
CA THR A 21 -5.68 1.00 -16.69
C THR A 21 -4.75 1.12 -17.88
N ALA A 22 -5.17 1.82 -18.93
CA ALA A 22 -4.29 2.08 -20.07
C ALA A 22 -3.14 3.06 -19.74
N LYS A 23 -3.31 3.86 -18.67
CA LYS A 23 -2.39 4.94 -18.29
C LYS A 23 -1.19 4.44 -17.49
N HIS A 24 -1.36 3.41 -16.66
CA HIS A 24 -0.33 2.96 -15.73
C HIS A 24 0.17 1.56 -16.06
N HIS A 25 1.48 1.45 -16.29
CA HIS A 25 2.17 0.18 -16.37
C HIS A 25 2.60 -0.27 -14.97
N VAL A 26 1.80 -1.12 -14.34
CA VAL A 26 2.10 -1.68 -13.02
C VAL A 26 3.05 -2.86 -13.16
N THR A 27 4.21 -2.77 -12.50
CA THR A 27 5.20 -3.84 -12.44
C THR A 27 5.20 -4.51 -11.06
N LYS A 28 5.82 -5.69 -10.98
CA LYS A 28 6.09 -6.36 -9.70
C LYS A 28 7.55 -6.17 -9.32
N GLY A 29 7.78 -5.86 -8.05
CA GLY A 29 9.11 -5.76 -7.45
C GLY A 29 9.20 -6.59 -6.16
N ARG A 30 10.42 -6.90 -5.73
CA ARG A 30 10.68 -7.51 -4.42
C ARG A 30 11.89 -6.84 -3.80
N TYR A 31 11.71 -6.22 -2.64
CA TYR A 31 12.74 -5.42 -1.98
C TYR A 31 13.14 -6.03 -0.65
N ILE A 32 14.43 -6.29 -0.46
CA ILE A 32 14.99 -6.83 0.78
C ILE A 32 14.98 -5.72 1.85
N THR A 33 14.52 -6.05 3.05
CA THR A 33 14.51 -5.13 4.19
C THR A 33 14.48 -5.88 5.51
N SER A 34 15.20 -5.37 6.51
CA SER A 34 15.14 -5.87 7.89
C SER A 34 13.97 -5.28 8.69
N ASN A 35 13.26 -4.29 8.14
CA ASN A 35 12.12 -3.62 8.80
C ASN A 35 10.81 -4.38 8.67
N ASP A 36 10.79 -5.49 7.93
CA ASP A 36 9.66 -6.39 7.78
C ASP A 36 10.07 -7.79 8.28
N ALA A 37 9.19 -8.45 9.04
CA ALA A 37 9.46 -9.78 9.60
C ALA A 37 9.73 -10.84 8.54
N ARG A 38 9.24 -10.65 7.30
CA ARG A 38 9.49 -11.53 6.16
C ARG A 38 10.92 -11.40 5.61
N GLY A 39 11.66 -10.34 5.96
CA GLY A 39 12.96 -10.00 5.38
C GLY A 39 12.89 -9.37 3.99
N TYR A 40 11.68 -9.20 3.43
CA TYR A 40 11.44 -8.55 2.15
C TYR A 40 10.01 -8.02 2.07
N ILE A 41 9.77 -7.10 1.13
CA ILE A 41 8.45 -6.59 0.78
C ILE A 41 8.25 -6.81 -0.73
N PRO A 42 7.33 -7.71 -1.14
CA PRO A 42 6.91 -7.81 -2.53
C PRO A 42 5.90 -6.70 -2.84
N VAL A 43 6.05 -6.00 -3.96
CA VAL A 43 5.19 -4.87 -4.29
C VAL A 43 4.65 -4.92 -5.70
N PHE A 44 3.42 -4.44 -5.86
CA PHE A 44 2.98 -3.81 -7.10
C PHE A 44 3.45 -2.36 -7.10
N GLU A 45 4.04 -1.90 -8.21
CA GLU A 45 4.57 -0.54 -8.28
C GLU A 45 4.38 0.13 -9.65
N TYR A 46 4.26 1.45 -9.65
CA TYR A 46 4.32 2.28 -10.86
C TYR A 46 4.77 3.69 -10.51
N PRO A 47 5.39 4.41 -11.46
CA PRO A 47 5.77 5.80 -11.26
C PRO A 47 4.57 6.75 -11.41
N LEU A 48 4.51 7.77 -10.55
CA LEU A 48 3.57 8.89 -10.63
C LEU A 48 4.26 10.17 -10.14
N ASN A 49 4.31 11.21 -10.97
CA ASN A 49 4.89 12.52 -10.63
C ASN A 49 6.30 12.44 -10.00
N GLY A 50 7.16 11.55 -10.52
CA GLY A 50 8.53 11.35 -10.01
C GLY A 50 8.60 10.60 -8.66
N GLN A 51 7.48 10.04 -8.20
CA GLN A 51 7.37 9.22 -7.00
C GLN A 51 6.93 7.81 -7.35
N TRP A 52 7.14 6.88 -6.43
CA TRP A 52 6.70 5.50 -6.60
C TRP A 52 5.44 5.26 -5.79
N ILE A 53 4.40 4.80 -6.48
CA ILE A 53 3.21 4.29 -5.84
C ILE A 53 3.41 2.79 -5.68
N MET A 54 3.20 2.29 -4.46
CA MET A 54 3.43 0.89 -4.12
C MET A 54 2.32 0.33 -3.26
N MET A 55 2.02 -0.95 -3.50
CA MET A 55 1.18 -1.77 -2.64
C MET A 55 1.86 -3.11 -2.42
N ASP A 56 1.97 -3.52 -1.16
CA ASP A 56 2.46 -4.83 -0.77
C ASP A 56 1.54 -5.92 -1.32
N ILE A 57 2.13 -6.92 -1.98
CA ILE A 57 1.36 -7.97 -2.65
C ILE A 57 0.73 -8.92 -1.63
N ASP A 58 1.38 -9.15 -0.48
CA ASP A 58 0.94 -10.17 0.47
C ASP A 58 -0.10 -9.62 1.45
N ASP A 59 0.12 -8.42 1.99
CA ASP A 59 -0.71 -7.84 3.06
C ASP A 59 -1.51 -6.59 2.63
N GLY A 60 -1.31 -6.10 1.40
CA GLY A 60 -2.05 -4.98 0.83
C GLY A 60 -1.73 -3.63 1.45
N TYR A 61 -0.68 -3.52 2.27
CA TYR A 61 -0.25 -2.23 2.76
C TYR A 61 0.18 -1.33 1.60
N VAL A 62 -0.26 -0.09 1.61
CA VAL A 62 0.04 0.91 0.59
C VAL A 62 1.10 1.87 1.11
N LEU A 63 2.09 2.20 0.29
CA LEU A 63 3.09 3.22 0.59
C LEU A 63 2.43 4.62 0.51
N TRP A 64 1.85 5.06 1.63
CA TRP A 64 1.14 6.33 1.73
C TRP A 64 2.05 7.53 1.42
N THR A 65 3.30 7.47 1.85
CA THR A 65 4.28 8.54 1.56
C THR A 65 4.51 8.73 0.07
N GLY A 66 4.40 7.67 -0.74
CA GLY A 66 4.53 7.73 -2.21
C GLY A 66 3.36 8.50 -2.85
N ILE A 67 2.13 8.13 -2.49
CA ILE A 67 0.90 8.84 -2.91
C ILE A 67 0.97 10.32 -2.52
N TRP A 68 1.34 10.60 -1.27
CA TRP A 68 1.42 11.95 -0.75
C TRP A 68 2.43 12.82 -1.49
N LYS A 69 3.65 12.31 -1.70
CA LYS A 69 4.66 13.06 -2.47
C LYS A 69 4.20 13.23 -3.93
N GLY A 70 3.47 12.26 -4.48
CA GLY A 70 2.85 12.35 -5.80
C GLY A 70 1.80 13.47 -5.92
N LEU A 71 1.17 13.86 -4.81
CA LEU A 71 0.29 15.04 -4.72
C LEU A 71 1.06 16.38 -4.69
N ALA A 72 2.39 16.37 -4.58
CA ALA A 72 3.22 17.56 -4.36
C ALA A 72 2.79 18.41 -3.14
N SER A 73 2.17 17.78 -2.13
CA SER A 73 1.71 18.46 -0.91
C SER A 73 2.74 18.33 0.22
N ALA A 74 2.87 19.34 1.09
CA ALA A 74 3.97 19.44 2.07
C ALA A 74 3.63 18.92 3.48
N ASP A 75 2.35 18.84 3.87
CA ASP A 75 1.89 18.58 5.24
C ASP A 75 1.52 17.10 5.57
N ILE A 76 2.42 16.12 5.35
CA ILE A 76 2.17 14.72 5.74
C ILE A 76 2.09 14.53 7.27
N VAL A 77 2.88 15.30 8.01
CA VAL A 77 3.04 15.17 9.47
C VAL A 77 1.74 15.54 10.18
N LYS A 78 1.13 16.66 9.79
CA LYS A 78 -0.15 17.12 10.37
C LYS A 78 -1.31 16.17 10.09
N MET A 79 -1.28 15.45 8.97
CA MET A 79 -2.39 14.55 8.60
C MET A 79 -2.36 13.23 9.35
N VAL A 80 -1.17 12.64 9.54
CA VAL A 80 -1.03 11.40 10.32
C VAL A 80 -1.16 11.69 11.81
N ASP A 81 -0.60 12.81 12.28
CA ASP A 81 -0.68 13.20 13.69
C ASP A 81 -2.10 13.62 14.12
N SER A 82 -2.96 14.04 13.18
CA SER A 82 -4.36 14.34 13.46
C SER A 82 -5.25 13.09 13.60
N HIS A 83 -4.70 11.89 13.35
CA HIS A 83 -5.41 10.62 13.43
C HIS A 83 -4.60 9.62 14.28
N PRO A 84 -4.54 9.80 15.61
CA PRO A 84 -3.73 8.97 16.50
C PRO A 84 -4.11 7.49 16.47
N GLU A 85 -5.35 7.15 16.09
CA GLU A 85 -5.78 5.77 15.88
C GLU A 85 -4.98 5.05 14.78
N LEU A 86 -4.49 5.80 13.79
CA LEU A 86 -3.68 5.25 12.70
C LEU A 86 -2.28 4.85 13.16
N ALA A 87 -1.76 5.46 14.24
CA ALA A 87 -0.42 5.20 14.72
C ALA A 87 -0.20 3.72 15.09
N SER A 88 -1.27 3.02 15.50
CA SER A 88 -1.24 1.61 15.91
C SER A 88 -1.22 0.62 14.74
N VAL A 89 -1.69 1.01 13.55
CA VAL A 89 -1.82 0.12 12.38
C VAL A 89 -0.83 0.42 11.26
N ILE A 90 -0.10 1.53 11.37
CA ILE A 90 0.91 1.96 10.40
C ILE A 90 2.20 1.16 10.56
N ARG A 91 2.79 0.75 9.42
CA ARG A 91 4.16 0.23 9.34
C ARG A 91 5.11 1.33 8.87
N ARG A 92 6.16 1.62 9.64
CA ARG A 92 7.21 2.60 9.27
C ARG A 92 8.45 1.87 8.79
N VAL A 93 8.73 1.94 7.50
CA VAL A 93 9.97 1.38 6.91
C VAL A 93 11.02 2.50 6.86
N ARG A 94 12.15 2.29 7.56
CA ARG A 94 13.25 3.26 7.69
C ARG A 94 14.61 2.55 7.52
N GLY A 95 15.55 3.18 6.84
CA GLY A 95 16.83 2.55 6.52
C GLY A 95 16.71 1.56 5.36
N GLY A 96 17.85 1.10 4.83
CA GLY A 96 17.88 0.25 3.63
C GLY A 96 17.48 0.99 2.35
N TYR A 97 16.83 0.29 1.42
CA TYR A 97 16.54 0.79 0.08
C TYR A 97 15.54 1.95 0.07
N LEU A 98 15.97 3.12 -0.41
CA LEU A 98 15.21 4.38 -0.33
C LEU A 98 13.81 4.32 -0.95
N LYS A 99 13.64 3.53 -2.02
CA LYS A 99 12.40 3.47 -2.79
C LYS A 99 11.19 3.00 -1.98
N ILE A 100 11.41 2.11 -1.00
CA ILE A 100 10.35 1.51 -0.15
C ILE A 100 10.20 2.21 1.21
N GLN A 101 11.02 3.23 1.49
CA GLN A 101 10.98 3.91 2.78
C GLN A 101 9.76 4.82 2.90
N GLY A 102 9.22 4.88 4.12
CA GLY A 102 8.11 5.75 4.47
C GLY A 102 7.04 5.06 5.31
N THR A 103 5.87 5.68 5.30
CA THR A 103 4.69 5.24 6.02
C THR A 103 3.87 4.31 5.12
N TRP A 104 3.73 3.07 5.54
CA TRP A 104 2.87 2.06 4.94
C TRP A 104 1.58 1.94 5.75
N MET A 105 0.43 1.99 5.07
CA MET A 105 -0.89 1.97 5.69
C MET A 105 -1.73 0.79 5.18
N PRO A 106 -2.61 0.20 6.00
CA PRO A 106 -3.57 -0.79 5.51
C PRO A 106 -4.38 -0.25 4.33
N TYR A 107 -4.67 -1.12 3.35
CA TYR A 107 -5.44 -0.78 2.14
C TYR A 107 -6.69 0.06 2.43
N GLU A 108 -7.54 -0.39 3.34
CA GLU A 108 -8.81 0.27 3.68
C GLU A 108 -8.61 1.68 4.25
N VAL A 109 -7.54 1.88 5.03
CA VAL A 109 -7.17 3.17 5.58
C VAL A 109 -6.68 4.08 4.46
N ALA A 110 -5.79 3.59 3.61
CA ALA A 110 -5.23 4.33 2.49
C ALA A 110 -6.31 4.75 1.50
N LEU A 111 -7.27 3.88 1.18
CA LEU A 111 -8.43 4.17 0.32
C LEU A 111 -9.30 5.28 0.89
N ARG A 112 -9.67 5.18 2.18
CA ARG A 112 -10.51 6.18 2.84
C ARG A 112 -9.83 7.56 2.87
N LEU A 113 -8.53 7.60 3.15
CA LEU A 113 -7.76 8.84 3.13
C LEU A 113 -7.61 9.38 1.71
N ALA A 114 -7.27 8.54 0.72
CA ALA A 114 -7.12 8.94 -0.67
C ALA A 114 -8.38 9.60 -1.23
N ARG A 115 -9.57 9.08 -0.89
CA ARG A 115 -10.86 9.71 -1.27
C ARG A 115 -11.03 11.14 -0.73
N ARG A 116 -10.41 11.46 0.41
CA ARG A 116 -10.50 12.78 1.04
C ARG A 116 -9.43 13.74 0.53
N VAL A 117 -8.18 13.27 0.43
CA VAL A 117 -7.02 14.16 0.21
C VAL A 117 -6.39 14.01 -1.18
N ALA A 118 -6.63 12.92 -1.88
CA ALA A 118 -5.96 12.58 -3.14
C ALA A 118 -6.85 12.76 -4.37
N TRP A 119 -7.91 13.58 -4.28
CA TRP A 119 -8.81 13.89 -5.39
C TRP A 119 -8.09 14.33 -6.69
N PRO A 120 -7.00 15.14 -6.64
CA PRO A 120 -6.29 15.56 -7.85
C PRO A 120 -5.65 14.43 -8.66
N ILE A 121 -5.28 13.31 -8.01
CA ILE A 121 -4.64 12.15 -8.65
C ILE A 121 -5.54 10.91 -8.59
N ARG A 122 -6.84 11.07 -8.34
CA ARG A 122 -7.78 9.95 -8.12
C ARG A 122 -7.75 8.90 -9.26
N GLU A 123 -7.63 9.37 -10.50
CA GLU A 123 -7.55 8.52 -11.69
C GLU A 123 -6.23 7.75 -11.75
N ASP A 124 -5.16 8.36 -11.23
CA ASP A 124 -3.85 7.71 -11.12
C ASP A 124 -3.78 6.66 -10.01
N LEU A 125 -4.75 6.64 -9.10
CA LEU A 125 -4.83 5.67 -7.99
C LEU A 125 -5.77 4.50 -8.29
N VAL A 126 -6.51 4.54 -9.40
CA VAL A 126 -7.36 3.45 -9.88
C VAL A 126 -6.62 2.10 -9.88
N PRO A 127 -5.34 1.99 -10.35
CA PRO A 127 -4.66 0.70 -10.36
C PRO A 127 -4.59 -0.01 -9.02
N LEU A 128 -4.54 0.74 -7.91
CA LEU A 128 -4.58 0.21 -6.55
C LEU A 128 -5.99 0.05 -6.03
N PHE A 129 -6.84 1.05 -6.24
CA PHE A 129 -8.06 1.23 -5.45
C PHE A 129 -9.37 0.90 -6.16
N GLY A 130 -9.39 0.91 -7.49
CA GLY A 130 -10.62 0.80 -8.30
C GLY A 130 -11.30 2.13 -8.52
#